data_AF-A0A433DUF2-F1
#
_entry.id   AF-A0A433DUF2-F1
#
_cell.length_a   1.000
_cell.length_b   1.000
_cell.length_c   1.000
_cell.angle_alpha   90.00
_cell.angle_beta   90.00
_cell.angle_gamma   90.00
#
_symmetry.space_group_name_H-M   'P 1'
#
loop_
_entity.id
_entity.type
_entity.pdbx_description
1 polymer ?
#
loop_
_entity_poly.entity_id
_entity_poly.type
_entity_poly.pdbx_seq_one_letter_code
_entity_poly.pdbx_strand_id
1 'polypeptide(L)' 'MSAAPAPSPRDAKKQQPQEQPHPEPKPKPVLIFDDPLDRQSADDTDQGWGERPPTGGSAADLARFLDEKPPHHI' A
#
# COMPACT_ATOMS: atom_id res chain seq x y z
N MET A 1 32.99 -51.12 -55.54
CA MET A 1 32.12 -50.01 -55.10
C MET A 1 32.80 -49.34 -53.92
N SER A 2 33.48 -48.20 -54.12
CA SER A 2 34.17 -47.46 -53.03
C SER A 2 33.60 -46.05 -52.97
N ALA A 3 32.94 -45.71 -51.87
CA ALA A 3 32.36 -44.39 -51.65
C ALA A 3 33.41 -43.43 -51.05
N ALA A 4 33.44 -42.18 -51.54
CA ALA A 4 34.28 -41.10 -51.03
C ALA A 4 33.84 -40.65 -49.61
N PRO A 5 34.73 -40.06 -48.78
CA PRO A 5 34.34 -39.53 -47.47
C PRO A 5 33.53 -38.23 -47.63
N ALA A 6 32.48 -38.08 -46.82
CA ALA A 6 31.63 -36.90 -46.81
C ALA A 6 32.37 -35.66 -46.20
N PRO A 7 32.06 -34.43 -46.66
CA PRO A 7 32.62 -33.22 -46.05
C PRO A 7 32.07 -33.01 -44.63
N SER A 8 32.96 -32.78 -43.67
CA SER A 8 32.60 -32.42 -42.29
C SER A 8 31.95 -31.03 -42.25
N PRO A 9 30.84 -30.82 -41.53
CA PRO A 9 30.26 -29.49 -41.38
C PRO A 9 31.18 -28.64 -40.50
N ARG A 10 31.70 -27.57 -41.10
CA ARG A 10 32.39 -26.46 -40.43
C ARG A 10 31.53 -25.90 -39.29
N ASP A 11 32.23 -25.57 -38.22
CA ASP A 11 31.92 -24.57 -37.20
C ASP A 11 30.49 -24.06 -37.12
N ALA A 12 29.75 -24.60 -36.16
CA ALA A 12 28.75 -23.82 -35.45
C ALA A 12 29.10 -23.88 -33.96
N LYS A 13 30.13 -23.10 -33.58
CA LYS A 13 30.18 -22.55 -32.22
C LYS A 13 28.81 -21.93 -31.98
N LYS A 14 27.98 -22.62 -31.22
CA LYS A 14 26.74 -22.10 -30.67
C LYS A 14 27.14 -20.86 -29.89
N GLN A 15 26.96 -19.70 -30.51
CA GLN A 15 26.99 -18.42 -29.84
C GLN A 15 25.88 -18.52 -28.80
N GLN A 16 26.26 -18.83 -27.57
CA GLN A 16 25.38 -18.64 -26.42
C GLN A 16 24.96 -17.17 -26.45
N PRO A 17 23.66 -16.86 -26.49
CA PRO A 17 23.22 -15.50 -26.23
C PRO A 17 23.79 -15.12 -24.87
N GLN A 18 24.58 -14.04 -24.83
CA GLN A 18 24.98 -13.44 -23.56
C GLN A 18 23.71 -13.21 -22.74
N GLU A 19 23.59 -13.91 -21.62
CA GLU A 19 22.52 -13.68 -20.63
C GLU A 19 22.65 -12.23 -20.17
N GLN A 20 21.84 -11.35 -20.76
CA GLN A 20 21.61 -10.03 -20.19
C GLN A 20 21.03 -10.26 -18.80
N PRO A 21 21.51 -9.55 -17.76
CA PRO A 21 20.96 -9.69 -16.42
C PRO A 21 19.46 -9.40 -16.49
N HIS A 22 18.66 -10.44 -16.24
CA HIS A 22 17.21 -10.31 -16.24
C HIS A 22 16.86 -9.31 -15.12
N PRO A 23 16.06 -8.25 -15.40
CA PRO A 23 15.64 -7.34 -14.35
C PRO A 23 14.97 -8.11 -13.22
N GLU A 24 15.34 -7.79 -11.98
CA GLU A 24 14.76 -8.44 -10.80
C GLU A 24 13.23 -8.32 -10.82
N PRO A 25 12.50 -9.38 -10.45
CA PRO A 25 11.05 -9.37 -10.48
C PRO A 25 10.53 -8.35 -9.46
N LYS A 26 9.70 -7.43 -9.96
CA LYS A 26 9.01 -6.46 -9.10
C LYS A 26 8.10 -7.19 -8.10
N PRO A 27 8.01 -6.72 -6.84
CA PRO A 27 7.12 -7.32 -5.86
C PRO A 27 5.68 -7.27 -6.36
N LYS A 28 4.99 -8.41 -6.26
CA LYS A 28 3.59 -8.55 -6.65
C LYS A 28 2.70 -8.04 -5.50
N PRO A 29 1.54 -7.43 -5.80
CA PRO A 29 0.56 -7.09 -4.77
C PRO A 29 0.13 -8.36 -4.02
N VAL A 30 0.06 -8.28 -2.70
CA VAL A 30 -0.31 -9.38 -1.80
C VAL A 30 -1.60 -9.03 -1.09
N LEU A 31 -2.51 -10.01 -0.97
CA LEU A 31 -3.73 -9.88 -0.18
C LEU A 31 -3.42 -10.17 1.29
N ILE A 32 -3.90 -9.32 2.19
CA ILE A 32 -3.79 -9.52 3.64
C ILE A 32 -5.09 -10.16 4.12
N PHE A 33 -4.97 -11.31 4.79
CA PHE A 33 -6.11 -12.09 5.31
C PHE A 33 -6.18 -12.10 6.84
N ASP A 34 -5.36 -11.28 7.51
CA ASP A 34 -5.48 -11.06 8.94
C ASP A 34 -6.86 -10.47 9.26
N ASP A 35 -7.34 -10.71 10.48
CA ASP A 35 -8.60 -10.11 10.95
C ASP A 35 -8.43 -8.57 11.00
N PRO A 36 -9.25 -7.81 10.26
CA PRO A 36 -9.16 -6.35 10.26
C PRO A 36 -9.42 -5.72 11.64
N LEU A 37 -10.07 -6.44 12.55
CA LEU A 37 -10.37 -5.98 13.92
C LEU A 37 -9.26 -6.26 14.93
N ASP A 38 -8.22 -7.00 14.55
CA ASP A 38 -7.10 -7.33 15.46
C ASP A 38 -6.11 -6.16 15.61
N ARG A 39 -6.34 -5.05 14.90
CA ARG A 39 -5.53 -3.83 14.97
C ARG A 39 -6.41 -2.69 15.46
N GLN A 40 -5.86 -1.86 16.35
CA GLN A 40 -6.50 -0.63 16.77
C GLN A 40 -6.72 0.29 15.57
N SER A 41 -7.97 0.66 15.33
CA SER A 41 -8.37 1.58 14.28
C SER A 41 -8.34 3.03 14.77
N ALA A 42 -8.30 3.98 13.83
CA ALA A 42 -8.39 5.40 14.17
C ALA A 42 -9.73 5.75 14.82
N ASP A 43 -10.80 5.03 14.45
CA ASP A 43 -12.14 5.19 15.02
C ASP A 43 -12.25 4.65 16.46
N ASP A 44 -11.34 3.76 16.88
CA ASP A 44 -11.27 3.31 18.28
C ASP A 44 -10.67 4.36 19.21
N THR A 45 -10.06 5.41 18.64
CA THR A 45 -9.54 6.53 19.41
C THR A 45 -10.49 7.71 19.30
N ASP A 46 -10.80 8.33 20.44
CA ASP A 46 -11.50 9.62 20.47
C ASP A 46 -10.61 10.79 19.98
N GLN A 47 -9.54 10.51 19.22
CA GLN A 47 -8.66 11.52 18.64
C GLN A 47 -9.49 12.45 17.74
N GLY A 48 -9.44 13.76 18.03
CA GLY A 48 -10.25 14.76 17.32
C GLY A 48 -11.67 14.93 17.87
N TRP A 49 -12.11 14.07 18.78
CA TRP A 49 -13.36 14.23 19.52
C TRP A 49 -13.05 14.89 20.88
N GLY A 50 -13.44 16.16 21.04
CA GLY A 50 -13.22 16.90 22.30
C GLY A 50 -11.81 17.48 22.48
N GLU A 51 -10.88 17.24 21.55
CA GLU A 51 -9.65 18.00 21.39
C GLU A 51 -10.00 19.49 21.19
N ARG A 52 -9.64 20.33 22.17
CA ARG A 52 -9.97 21.76 22.16
C ARG A 52 -8.75 22.62 21.87
N PRO A 53 -8.91 23.70 21.08
CA PRO A 53 -7.86 24.69 20.94
C PRO A 53 -7.52 25.31 22.32
N PRO A 54 -6.24 25.60 22.60
CA PRO A 54 -5.77 26.00 23.94
C PRO A 54 -6.40 27.31 24.46
N THR A 55 -7.06 28.06 23.58
CA THR A 55 -7.63 29.39 23.86
C THR A 55 -9.10 29.38 24.27
N GLY A 56 -9.77 28.21 24.29
CA GLY A 56 -11.19 28.08 24.64
C GLY A 56 -11.42 26.95 25.63
N GLY A 57 -11.63 27.28 26.91
CA GLY A 57 -11.81 26.31 27.97
C GLY A 57 -13.19 25.64 27.98
N SER A 58 -13.26 24.42 28.50
CA SER A 58 -14.48 23.59 28.56
C SER A 58 -15.70 24.28 29.16
N ALA A 59 -15.49 25.20 30.11
CA ALA A 59 -16.58 25.90 30.78
C ALA A 59 -17.24 26.97 29.90
N ALA A 60 -16.46 27.64 29.04
CA ALA A 60 -16.97 28.67 28.14
C ALA A 60 -17.83 28.04 27.02
N ASP A 61 -17.39 26.89 26.49
CA ASP A 61 -18.16 26.15 25.50
C ASP A 61 -19.49 25.64 26.08
N LEU A 62 -19.46 25.10 27.31
CA LEU A 62 -20.66 24.60 27.98
C LEU A 62 -21.68 25.74 28.23
N ALA A 63 -21.20 26.91 28.65
CA ALA A 63 -22.06 28.08 28.84
C ALA A 63 -22.75 28.48 27.52
N ARG A 64 -22.02 28.49 26.39
CA ARG A 64 -22.62 28.78 25.08
C ARG A 64 -23.70 27.78 24.69
N PHE A 65 -23.48 26.48 24.92
CA PHE A 65 -24.50 25.46 24.63
C PHE A 65 -25.78 25.60 25.47
N LEU A 66 -25.65 26.07 26.71
CA LEU A 66 -26.80 26.31 27.59
C LEU A 66 -27.55 27.60 27.22
N ASP A 67 -26.82 28.63 26.79
CA ASP A 67 -27.38 29.94 26.43
C ASP A 67 -27.93 29.99 25.00
N GLU A 68 -27.36 29.22 24.07
CA GLU A 68 -27.77 29.22 22.66
C GLU A 68 -28.97 28.29 22.44
N LYS A 69 -30.17 28.86 22.54
CA LYS A 69 -31.40 28.16 22.12
C LYS A 69 -31.36 27.95 20.60
N PRO A 70 -31.58 26.72 20.09
CA PRO A 70 -31.63 26.49 18.66
C PRO A 70 -32.76 27.32 18.04
N PRO A 71 -32.57 27.90 16.84
CA PRO A 71 -33.66 28.56 16.15
C PRO A 71 -34.77 27.52 15.97
N HIS A 72 -36.00 27.91 16.31
CA HIS A 72 -37.17 27.04 16.48
C HIS A 72 -37.27 26.35 17.86
N HIS A 73 -37.23 27.14 18.93
CA HIS A 73 -38.03 26.84 20.11
C HIS A 73 -39.37 27.58 19.96
N ILE A 74 -40.48 26.84 19.94
CA ILE A 74 -41.84 27.38 20.05
C ILE A 74 -42.47 26.67 21.25
#